data_AF-A0A504XNH7-F1
#
_entry.id   AF-A0A504XNH7-F1
#
_cell.length_a   1.000
_cell.length_b   1.000
_cell.length_c   1.000
_cell.angle_alpha   90.00
_cell.angle_beta   90.00
_cell.angle_gamma   90.00
#
_symmetry.space_group_name_H-M   'P 1'
#
loop_
_entity.id
_entity.type
_entity.pdbx_description
1 polymer ?
#
loop_
_entity_poly.entity_id
_entity_poly.type
_entity_poly.pdbx_seq_one_letter_code
_entity_poly.pdbx_strand_id
1 'polypeptide(L)'
;MPRNRLVVACNASTAGRPAHRHSLLHTAVRRYTNVLYRLPPTQTIPTHSPSGEEVDTELFVRQVQNFFEVLRRSQLIERFYEMKSCPYYECLFTNDLFFQHHDLIIPMPKHGREHRSAEISETIRYMRGWGATGDVNHVLQDVKGGRASGGDFISTTHGMLMGYGTSRTNKLSMMTLTGAIAPSEAAAEQARALCVEPIEMLPDSPPLSDVIAFAGQRTFVISDTEHGHNAAQQAVKRIQKVPWQIIKLEPGCSFFSHLGGVNYVYDVLCDQDFPLSMERLGESGMNPFPVEWSEPRKLGITMRSICMTARFTRGTMNAGGYANSRGHAASSFNYNSRDISKNSRLFVGGSRKHGDQMAPLAAQLEADEIQKPVHQPIPRYAAPMHRRGTVVPTEPSA
;
A
#
# COMPACT_ATOMS: atom_id res chain seq x y z
N MET A 1 73.14 -36.43 30.54
CA MET A 1 73.62 -35.04 30.44
C MET A 1 72.75 -34.31 29.41
N PRO A 2 72.37 -33.05 29.67
CA PRO A 2 70.98 -32.68 30.01
C PRO A 2 70.41 -31.63 29.01
N ARG A 3 69.25 -30.97 29.08
CA ARG A 3 68.43 -30.30 30.13
C ARG A 3 67.06 -29.96 29.45
N ASN A 4 65.91 -30.39 29.97
CA ASN A 4 65.00 -29.62 30.83
C ASN A 4 64.86 -28.11 30.57
N ARG A 5 63.62 -27.66 30.26
CA ARG A 5 62.86 -26.78 31.17
C ARG A 5 61.34 -26.83 30.93
N LEU A 6 60.67 -27.49 31.87
CA LEU A 6 59.34 -27.20 32.39
C LEU A 6 59.32 -25.83 33.09
N VAL A 7 58.22 -25.08 32.97
CA VAL A 7 57.51 -24.32 34.04
C VAL A 7 56.05 -24.21 33.54
N VAL A 8 55.08 -25.01 34.01
CA VAL A 8 54.24 -24.85 35.23
C VAL A 8 53.35 -23.59 35.14
N ALA A 9 52.05 -23.56 35.48
CA ALA A 9 50.96 -24.50 35.73
C ALA A 9 49.73 -23.63 36.12
N CYS A 10 48.51 -24.15 35.93
CA CYS A 10 47.30 -23.95 36.77
C CYS A 10 46.76 -22.51 36.96
N ASN A 11 45.48 -22.23 37.19
CA ASN A 11 44.22 -22.95 37.38
C ASN A 11 43.15 -21.84 37.36
N ALA A 12 41.94 -22.14 36.91
CA ALA A 12 40.70 -21.85 37.66
C ALA A 12 39.47 -22.07 36.77
N SER A 13 38.76 -23.14 37.09
CA SER A 13 37.35 -23.31 36.82
C SER A 13 36.52 -22.15 37.41
N THR A 14 35.61 -21.59 36.63
CA THR A 14 34.31 -21.18 37.14
C THR A 14 33.23 -21.54 36.12
N ALA A 15 32.22 -22.22 36.63
CA ALA A 15 31.09 -22.77 35.91
C ALA A 15 30.23 -21.69 35.24
N GLY A 16 29.65 -22.02 34.09
CA GLY A 16 28.59 -21.25 33.46
C GLY A 16 27.98 -22.04 32.29
N ARG A 17 26.75 -22.52 32.48
CA ARG A 17 25.92 -23.31 31.55
C ARG A 17 25.99 -22.82 30.09
N PRO A 18 25.82 -23.70 29.07
CA PRO A 18 25.64 -23.23 27.70
C PRO A 18 24.33 -22.46 27.61
N ALA A 19 24.43 -21.18 27.31
CA ALA A 19 23.30 -20.30 27.05
C ALA A 19 22.46 -20.87 25.89
N HIS A 20 21.16 -20.99 26.13
CA HIS A 20 20.16 -21.18 25.09
C HIS A 20 20.44 -20.21 23.94
N ARG A 21 20.74 -20.76 22.76
CA ARG A 21 20.62 -20.03 21.50
C ARG A 21 19.13 -19.73 21.30
N HIS A 22 18.65 -18.66 21.92
CA HIS A 22 17.43 -18.01 21.47
C HIS A 22 17.68 -17.64 20.01
N SER A 23 16.91 -18.24 19.11
CA SER A 23 16.79 -17.75 17.74
C SER A 23 16.54 -16.25 17.83
N LEU A 24 17.49 -15.45 17.35
CA LEU A 24 17.28 -14.02 17.15
C LEU A 24 16.04 -13.91 16.27
N LEU A 25 14.91 -13.53 16.88
CA LEU A 25 13.71 -13.15 16.15
C LEU A 25 14.13 -12.02 15.22
N HIS A 26 14.30 -12.34 13.93
CA HIS A 26 14.47 -11.34 12.89
C HIS A 26 13.17 -10.55 12.82
N THR A 27 13.08 -9.46 13.58
CA THR A 27 12.14 -8.38 13.27
C THR A 27 12.59 -7.80 11.95
N ALA A 28 11.86 -8.11 10.87
CA ALA A 28 12.13 -7.55 9.57
C ALA A 28 11.80 -6.05 9.59
N VAL A 29 12.77 -5.23 9.99
CA VAL A 29 12.71 -3.77 9.95
C VAL A 29 13.06 -3.33 8.55
N ARG A 30 12.03 -2.93 7.79
CA ARG A 30 12.02 -1.87 6.76
C ARG A 30 10.63 -1.88 6.09
N ARG A 31 9.69 -1.19 6.75
CA ARG A 31 8.38 -0.87 6.17
C ARG A 31 8.59 0.38 5.30
N TYR A 32 7.88 0.45 4.17
CA TYR A 32 7.96 1.58 3.23
C TYR A 32 6.57 2.05 2.77
N THR A 33 5.53 1.43 3.33
CA THR A 33 4.14 1.65 2.94
C THR A 33 3.53 2.63 3.91
N ASN A 34 2.99 3.72 3.39
CA ASN A 34 2.40 4.82 4.12
C ASN A 34 0.94 4.97 3.72
N VAL A 35 0.17 5.69 4.51
CA VAL A 35 -1.19 6.09 4.13
C VAL A 35 -1.30 7.60 4.14
N LEU A 36 -1.92 8.15 3.11
CA LEU A 36 -2.32 9.55 3.07
C LEU A 36 -3.85 9.59 3.15
N TYR A 37 -4.37 10.48 3.99
CA TYR A 37 -5.80 10.65 4.18
C TYR A 37 -6.17 12.13 4.30
N ARG A 38 -7.46 12.46 4.15
CA ARG A 38 -8.04 13.78 4.40
C ARG A 38 -9.28 13.61 5.26
N LEU A 39 -9.44 14.48 6.24
CA LEU A 39 -10.70 14.60 6.96
C LEU A 39 -11.54 15.71 6.32
N PRO A 40 -12.82 15.45 6.00
CA PRO A 40 -13.71 16.51 5.53
C PRO A 40 -14.07 17.45 6.68
N PRO A 41 -14.43 18.72 6.39
CA PRO A 41 -14.96 19.61 7.42
C PRO A 41 -16.26 19.02 8.00
N THR A 42 -16.43 19.03 9.32
CA THR A 42 -17.57 18.37 10.01
C THR A 42 -18.93 18.81 9.45
N GLN A 43 -19.04 20.10 9.08
CA GLN A 43 -20.25 20.71 8.50
C GLN A 43 -20.67 20.13 7.14
N THR A 44 -19.75 19.43 6.46
CA THR A 44 -20.01 18.80 5.14
C THR A 44 -20.41 17.33 5.26
N ILE A 45 -20.28 16.73 6.45
CA ILE A 45 -20.66 15.33 6.68
C ILE A 45 -22.19 15.23 6.62
N PRO A 46 -22.77 14.33 5.80
CA PRO A 46 -24.20 14.12 5.76
C PRO A 46 -24.74 13.71 7.14
N THR A 47 -25.83 14.34 7.57
CA THR A 47 -26.50 14.03 8.85
C THR A 47 -27.41 12.80 8.77
N HIS A 48 -27.71 12.33 7.56
CA HIS A 48 -28.56 11.16 7.32
C HIS A 48 -27.93 10.29 6.24
N SER A 49 -28.06 8.99 6.42
CA SER A 49 -27.70 7.99 5.41
C SER A 49 -28.66 8.01 4.22
N PRO A 50 -28.32 7.38 3.09
CA PRO A 50 -29.26 7.18 1.98
C PRO A 50 -30.53 6.42 2.38
N SER A 51 -30.48 5.66 3.49
CA SER A 51 -31.62 4.93 4.05
C SER A 51 -32.48 5.76 5.03
N GLY A 52 -32.05 6.98 5.36
CA GLY A 52 -32.73 7.87 6.32
C GLY A 52 -32.29 7.71 7.78
N GLU A 53 -31.39 6.76 8.09
CA GLU A 53 -30.79 6.65 9.42
C GLU A 53 -29.95 7.89 9.76
N GLU A 54 -30.07 8.39 10.98
CA GLU A 54 -29.26 9.49 11.50
C GLU A 54 -27.79 9.08 11.63
N VAL A 55 -26.91 10.00 11.23
CA VAL A 55 -25.46 9.86 11.31
C VAL A 55 -24.93 10.81 12.37
N ASP A 56 -24.31 10.24 13.40
CA ASP A 56 -23.64 11.02 14.43
C ASP A 56 -22.29 11.49 13.88
N THR A 57 -22.22 12.78 13.53
CA THR A 57 -21.02 13.38 12.93
C THR A 57 -19.80 13.38 13.86
N GLU A 58 -19.99 13.45 15.18
CA GLU A 58 -18.88 13.41 16.14
C GLU A 58 -18.34 11.99 16.27
N LEU A 59 -19.25 11.01 16.36
CA LEU A 59 -18.90 9.60 16.36
C LEU A 59 -18.22 9.20 15.05
N PHE A 60 -18.70 9.70 13.91
CA PHE A 60 -18.09 9.48 12.60
C PHE A 60 -16.63 9.91 12.57
N VAL A 61 -16.34 11.16 12.96
CA VAL A 61 -14.97 11.68 12.97
C VAL A 61 -14.09 10.87 13.93
N ARG A 62 -14.63 10.52 15.10
CA ARG A 62 -13.92 9.69 16.09
C ARG A 62 -13.59 8.30 15.54
N GLN A 63 -14.52 7.65 14.84
CA GLN A 63 -14.30 6.33 14.25
C GLN A 63 -13.26 6.38 13.13
N VAL A 64 -13.31 7.39 12.26
CA VAL A 64 -12.30 7.58 11.20
C VAL A 64 -10.91 7.81 11.80
N GLN A 65 -10.78 8.63 12.84
CA GLN A 65 -9.51 8.86 13.53
C GLN A 65 -9.02 7.58 14.24
N ASN A 66 -9.92 6.88 14.95
CA ASN A 66 -9.59 5.64 15.65
C ASN A 66 -9.11 4.55 14.69
N PHE A 67 -9.65 4.49 13.47
CA PHE A 67 -9.16 3.58 12.44
C PHE A 67 -7.67 3.80 12.12
N PHE A 68 -7.18 5.05 12.04
CA PHE A 68 -5.75 5.31 11.85
C PHE A 68 -4.90 4.92 13.07
N GLU A 69 -5.45 5.03 14.29
CA GLU A 69 -4.80 4.53 15.51
C GLU A 69 -4.72 3.00 15.55
N VAL A 70 -5.75 2.29 15.08
CA VAL A 70 -5.70 0.83 14.91
C VAL A 70 -4.69 0.46 13.81
N LEU A 71 -4.72 1.16 12.69
CA LEU A 71 -3.78 0.95 11.58
C LEU A 71 -2.33 1.16 11.99
N ARG A 72 -2.05 2.11 12.89
CA ARG A 72 -0.73 2.34 13.50
C ARG A 72 -0.21 1.13 14.29
N ARG A 73 -1.10 0.34 14.88
CA ARG A 73 -0.73 -0.88 15.61
C ARG A 73 -0.44 -2.05 14.68
N SER A 74 -0.93 -1.99 13.43
CA SER A 74 -0.71 -3.03 12.42
C SER A 74 0.72 -3.00 11.85
N GLN A 75 1.06 -4.06 11.12
CA GLN A 75 2.30 -4.18 10.36
C GLN A 75 2.19 -3.68 8.91
N LEU A 76 0.97 -3.38 8.44
CA LEU A 76 0.71 -2.97 7.06
C LEU A 76 1.36 -1.63 6.72
N ILE A 77 1.23 -0.67 7.63
CA ILE A 77 1.57 0.73 7.41
C ILE A 77 2.68 1.18 8.36
N GLU A 78 3.63 1.93 7.84
CA GLU A 78 4.73 2.53 8.61
C GLU A 78 4.32 3.88 9.19
N ARG A 79 3.82 4.77 8.32
CA ARG A 79 3.43 6.13 8.69
C ARG A 79 2.13 6.51 8.01
N PHE A 80 1.40 7.41 8.65
CA PHE A 80 0.19 8.01 8.14
C PHE A 80 0.41 9.52 8.07
N TYR A 81 -0.18 10.13 7.05
CA TYR A 81 -0.02 11.53 6.77
C TYR A 81 -1.37 12.16 6.48
N GLU A 82 -1.78 13.07 7.36
CA GLU A 82 -2.95 13.88 7.14
C GLU A 82 -2.65 14.98 6.13
N MET A 83 -3.39 14.99 5.04
CA MET A 83 -3.36 16.08 4.06
C MET A 83 -4.37 17.15 4.45
N LYS A 84 -4.14 18.38 3.96
CA LYS A 84 -5.08 19.49 4.18
C LYS A 84 -6.47 19.11 3.67
N SER A 85 -7.47 19.43 4.50
CA SER A 85 -8.88 19.29 4.19
C SER A 85 -9.31 20.19 3.03
N CYS A 86 -10.26 19.72 2.22
CA CYS A 86 -10.90 20.50 1.15
C CYS A 86 -12.34 20.86 1.56
N PRO A 87 -12.94 21.93 1.01
CA PRO A 87 -14.24 22.45 1.46
C PRO A 87 -15.45 21.63 0.96
N TYR A 88 -15.30 20.30 0.87
CA TYR A 88 -16.35 19.38 0.42
C TYR A 88 -16.13 17.98 1.00
N TYR A 89 -17.23 17.24 1.15
CA TYR A 89 -17.25 15.91 1.75
C TYR A 89 -16.37 14.88 1.02
N GLU A 90 -16.40 14.90 -0.32
CA GLU A 90 -15.73 13.89 -1.16
C GLU A 90 -14.20 13.88 -1.06
N CYS A 91 -13.58 14.90 -0.44
CA CYS A 91 -12.14 14.92 -0.22
C CYS A 91 -11.66 13.76 0.67
N LEU A 92 -12.57 13.18 1.45
CA LEU A 92 -12.36 11.97 2.25
C LEU A 92 -11.94 10.77 1.39
N PHE A 93 -12.45 10.66 0.16
CA PHE A 93 -12.21 9.53 -0.74
C PHE A 93 -10.86 9.65 -1.45
N THR A 94 -9.79 9.54 -0.69
CA THR A 94 -8.41 9.72 -1.19
C THR A 94 -7.97 8.58 -2.11
N ASN A 95 -8.52 7.37 -1.93
CA ASN A 95 -8.18 6.21 -2.76
C ASN A 95 -8.70 6.33 -4.21
N ASP A 96 -9.64 7.23 -4.49
CA ASP A 96 -10.13 7.46 -5.86
C ASP A 96 -9.11 8.14 -6.77
N LEU A 97 -8.17 8.88 -6.19
CA LEU A 97 -7.32 9.83 -6.91
C LEU A 97 -6.09 9.16 -7.54
N PHE A 98 -5.55 8.16 -6.87
CA PHE A 98 -4.30 7.51 -7.27
C PHE A 98 -4.37 6.02 -7.00
N PHE A 99 -3.63 5.29 -7.81
CA PHE A 99 -3.18 3.96 -7.46
C PHE A 99 -1.66 3.94 -7.43
N GLN A 100 -1.09 3.32 -6.39
CA GLN A 100 0.35 3.10 -6.33
C GLN A 100 0.65 1.61 -6.24
N HIS A 101 1.57 1.17 -7.09
CA HIS A 101 2.12 -0.17 -7.08
C HIS A 101 3.64 -0.06 -7.06
N HIS A 102 4.27 -0.45 -5.96
CA HIS A 102 5.70 -0.25 -5.73
C HIS A 102 6.13 1.22 -5.89
N ASP A 103 7.06 1.50 -6.81
CA ASP A 103 7.53 2.84 -7.17
C ASP A 103 6.65 3.54 -8.20
N LEU A 104 5.74 2.82 -8.86
CA LEU A 104 4.85 3.37 -9.88
C LEU A 104 3.62 4.01 -9.26
N ILE A 105 3.44 5.31 -9.49
CA ILE A 105 2.27 6.10 -9.12
C ILE A 105 1.44 6.37 -10.37
N ILE A 106 0.18 5.94 -10.38
CA ILE A 106 -0.77 6.14 -11.47
C ILE A 106 -1.87 7.11 -11.00
N PRO A 107 -1.82 8.40 -11.40
CA PRO A 107 -2.92 9.34 -11.18
C PRO A 107 -4.15 8.97 -12.03
N MET A 108 -5.32 8.95 -11.40
CA MET A 108 -6.59 8.61 -12.05
C MET A 108 -7.15 9.75 -12.89
N PRO A 109 -7.70 9.49 -14.10
CA PRO A 109 -8.13 10.53 -15.03
C PRO A 109 -9.06 11.55 -14.37
N LYS A 110 -8.89 12.83 -14.71
CA LYS A 110 -9.74 13.92 -14.22
C LYS A 110 -11.16 13.89 -14.78
N HIS A 111 -11.40 13.12 -15.84
CA HIS A 111 -12.68 13.13 -16.53
C HIS A 111 -13.82 12.57 -15.66
N GLY A 112 -14.86 13.37 -15.45
CA GLY A 112 -15.97 13.09 -14.54
C GLY A 112 -15.65 13.31 -13.06
N ARG A 113 -14.51 13.94 -12.75
CA ARG A 113 -14.08 14.40 -11.40
C ARG A 113 -13.36 15.74 -11.49
N GLU A 114 -13.80 16.62 -12.38
CA GLU A 114 -13.13 17.87 -12.69
C GLU A 114 -13.07 18.81 -11.46
N HIS A 115 -14.08 18.78 -10.59
CA HIS A 115 -14.14 19.53 -9.34
C HIS A 115 -13.09 19.07 -8.31
N ARG A 116 -12.60 17.83 -8.41
CA ARG A 116 -11.54 17.25 -7.57
C ARG A 116 -10.15 17.34 -8.22
N SER A 117 -10.02 18.01 -9.36
CA SER A 117 -8.78 18.01 -10.15
C SER A 117 -7.57 18.61 -9.43
N ALA A 118 -7.80 19.57 -8.52
CA ALA A 118 -6.75 20.18 -7.70
C ALA A 118 -6.15 19.18 -6.69
N GLU A 119 -6.95 18.22 -6.21
CA GLU A 119 -6.52 17.22 -5.23
C GLU A 119 -5.36 16.38 -5.74
N ILE A 120 -5.34 16.06 -7.04
CA ILE A 120 -4.26 15.26 -7.64
C ILE A 120 -2.92 16.00 -7.50
N SER A 121 -2.85 17.24 -7.97
CA SER A 121 -1.62 18.03 -7.91
C SER A 121 -1.16 18.29 -6.47
N GLU A 122 -2.09 18.57 -5.55
CA GLU A 122 -1.78 18.77 -4.13
C GLU A 122 -1.27 17.49 -3.48
N THR A 123 -1.91 16.35 -3.74
CA THR A 123 -1.50 15.04 -3.20
C THR A 123 -0.10 14.68 -3.66
N ILE A 124 0.23 14.89 -4.94
CA ILE A 124 1.61 14.69 -5.43
C ILE A 124 2.59 15.61 -4.68
N ARG A 125 2.23 16.88 -4.46
CA ARG A 125 3.07 17.82 -3.70
C ARG A 125 3.28 17.32 -2.25
N TYR A 126 2.24 16.83 -1.59
CA TYR A 126 2.33 16.23 -0.26
C TYR A 126 3.25 15.00 -0.26
N MET A 127 3.04 14.07 -1.18
CA MET A 127 3.89 12.89 -1.35
C MET A 127 5.36 13.28 -1.53
N ARG A 128 5.66 14.23 -2.43
CA ARG A 128 7.04 14.72 -2.64
C ARG A 128 7.61 15.40 -1.40
N GLY A 129 6.82 16.23 -0.73
CA GLY A 129 7.22 16.92 0.51
C GLY A 129 7.55 15.96 1.65
N TRP A 130 6.89 14.81 1.72
CA TRP A 130 7.18 13.76 2.70
C TRP A 130 8.22 12.74 2.25
N GLY A 131 8.83 12.94 1.09
CA GLY A 131 9.97 12.13 0.60
C GLY A 131 9.58 10.95 -0.29
N ALA A 132 8.37 10.94 -0.87
CA ALA A 132 8.02 9.97 -1.90
C ALA A 132 8.87 10.20 -3.16
N THR A 133 9.55 9.16 -3.60
CA THR A 133 10.40 9.19 -4.82
C THR A 133 9.81 8.35 -5.95
N GLY A 134 8.60 7.81 -5.79
CA GLY A 134 7.93 7.04 -6.83
C GLY A 134 7.76 7.82 -8.12
N ASP A 135 7.80 7.12 -9.25
CA ASP A 135 7.64 7.71 -10.55
C ASP A 135 6.16 7.85 -10.91
N VAL A 136 5.80 9.02 -11.44
CA VAL A 136 4.41 9.31 -11.82
C VAL A 136 4.22 8.96 -13.28
N ASN A 137 3.34 8.00 -13.56
CA ASN A 137 2.99 7.60 -14.91
C ASN A 137 1.65 8.22 -15.32
N HIS A 138 1.71 9.21 -16.21
CA HIS A 138 0.55 9.98 -16.66
C HIS A 138 -0.28 9.28 -17.74
N VAL A 139 0.01 8.02 -18.08
CA VAL A 139 -0.65 7.30 -19.19
C VAL A 139 -2.18 7.40 -19.15
N LEU A 140 -2.81 7.28 -17.98
CA LEU A 140 -4.27 7.39 -17.86
C LEU A 140 -4.79 8.83 -17.98
N GLN A 141 -4.00 9.84 -17.61
CA GLN A 141 -4.40 11.25 -17.74
C GLN A 141 -4.47 11.70 -19.19
N ASP A 142 -3.63 11.12 -20.05
CA ASP A 142 -3.51 11.49 -21.46
C ASP A 142 -4.62 10.86 -22.34
N VAL A 143 -5.39 9.94 -21.79
CA VAL A 143 -6.48 9.25 -22.51
C VAL A 143 -7.72 10.12 -22.53
N LYS A 144 -8.02 10.69 -23.69
CA LYS A 144 -9.26 11.45 -23.90
C LYS A 144 -10.49 10.56 -23.67
N GLY A 145 -11.33 10.93 -22.70
CA GLY A 145 -12.53 10.17 -22.33
C GLY A 145 -12.25 8.93 -21.47
N GLY A 146 -11.00 8.69 -21.05
CA GLY A 146 -10.67 7.65 -20.07
C GLY A 146 -11.28 7.97 -18.72
N ARG A 147 -11.87 6.97 -18.06
CA ARG A 147 -12.39 7.07 -16.69
C ARG A 147 -11.86 5.89 -15.90
N ALA A 148 -11.29 6.16 -14.73
CA ALA A 148 -10.84 5.13 -13.79
C ALA A 148 -10.92 5.66 -12.35
N SER A 149 -11.15 4.78 -11.37
CA SER A 149 -10.98 5.06 -9.93
C SER A 149 -9.82 4.22 -9.38
N GLY A 150 -9.03 4.77 -8.46
CA GLY A 150 -8.00 4.01 -7.76
C GLY A 150 -8.58 2.90 -6.88
N GLY A 151 -9.87 3.01 -6.49
CA GLY A 151 -10.63 1.96 -5.83
C GLY A 151 -10.90 0.72 -6.68
N ASP A 152 -10.72 0.79 -8.01
CA ASP A 152 -10.83 -0.36 -8.90
C ASP A 152 -9.46 -1.05 -9.14
N PHE A 153 -8.41 -0.67 -8.41
CA PHE A 153 -7.09 -1.28 -8.53
C PHE A 153 -6.62 -1.96 -7.24
N ILE A 154 -5.95 -3.10 -7.39
CA ILE A 154 -5.37 -3.85 -6.27
C ILE A 154 -3.95 -4.26 -6.59
N SER A 155 -3.04 -3.97 -5.66
CA SER A 155 -1.66 -4.41 -5.72
C SER A 155 -1.55 -5.84 -5.21
N THR A 156 -0.96 -6.73 -6.01
CA THR A 156 -0.61 -8.10 -5.60
C THR A 156 0.88 -8.31 -5.76
N THR A 157 1.41 -9.42 -5.22
CA THR A 157 2.80 -9.84 -5.45
C THR A 157 3.11 -10.21 -6.91
N HIS A 158 2.09 -10.39 -7.75
CA HIS A 158 2.21 -10.90 -9.12
C HIS A 158 1.79 -9.87 -10.19
N GLY A 159 1.50 -8.63 -9.79
CA GLY A 159 1.06 -7.55 -10.67
C GLY A 159 -0.10 -6.75 -10.09
N MET A 160 -0.71 -5.93 -10.94
CA MET A 160 -1.82 -5.05 -10.59
C MET A 160 -3.12 -5.63 -11.14
N LEU A 161 -4.10 -5.90 -10.28
CA LEU A 161 -5.45 -6.20 -10.74
C LEU A 161 -6.18 -4.89 -11.04
N MET A 162 -6.88 -4.82 -12.17
CA MET A 162 -7.69 -3.68 -12.56
C MET A 162 -9.12 -4.11 -12.87
N GLY A 163 -10.07 -3.64 -12.08
CA GLY A 163 -11.49 -3.75 -12.36
C GLY A 163 -11.93 -2.80 -13.47
N TYR A 164 -12.71 -3.29 -14.44
CA TYR A 164 -13.29 -2.47 -15.50
C TYR A 164 -14.70 -2.94 -15.85
N GLY A 165 -15.46 -2.08 -16.55
CA GLY A 165 -16.83 -2.40 -17.01
C GLY A 165 -17.93 -1.68 -16.22
N THR A 166 -17.54 -0.83 -15.27
CA THR A 166 -18.46 0.00 -14.47
C THR A 166 -18.50 1.44 -14.99
N SER A 167 -19.40 2.25 -14.43
CA SER A 167 -19.45 3.69 -14.71
C SER A 167 -18.20 4.45 -14.24
N ARG A 168 -17.45 3.90 -13.27
CA ARG A 168 -16.25 4.49 -12.67
C ARG A 168 -14.99 4.20 -13.48
N THR A 169 -14.83 2.95 -13.94
CA THR A 169 -13.66 2.50 -14.69
C THR A 169 -14.06 1.86 -16.02
N ASN A 170 -13.75 2.58 -17.11
CA ASN A 170 -14.24 2.22 -18.43
C ASN A 170 -13.28 1.30 -19.21
N LYS A 171 -13.81 0.66 -20.25
CA LYS A 171 -13.04 -0.23 -21.13
C LYS A 171 -11.88 0.49 -21.83
N LEU A 172 -12.01 1.79 -22.09
CA LEU A 172 -10.96 2.58 -22.73
C LEU A 172 -9.71 2.65 -21.86
N SER A 173 -9.85 2.97 -20.57
CA SER A 173 -8.74 2.98 -19.61
C SER A 173 -8.06 1.61 -19.48
N MET A 174 -8.84 0.53 -19.52
CA MET A 174 -8.30 -0.84 -19.54
C MET A 174 -7.48 -1.10 -20.81
N MET A 175 -8.02 -0.75 -21.99
CA MET A 175 -7.32 -0.94 -23.26
C MET A 175 -6.01 -0.13 -23.34
N THR A 176 -5.96 1.05 -22.71
CA THR A 176 -4.73 1.83 -22.60
C THR A 176 -3.68 1.12 -21.75
N LEU A 177 -4.04 0.67 -20.54
CA LEU A 177 -3.10 0.05 -19.62
C LEU A 177 -2.62 -1.34 -20.06
N THR A 178 -3.42 -2.03 -20.88
CA THR A 178 -3.04 -3.33 -21.48
C THR A 178 -2.31 -3.18 -22.82
N GLY A 179 -2.22 -1.96 -23.37
CA GLY A 179 -1.57 -1.69 -24.65
C GLY A 179 -2.41 -2.05 -25.89
N ALA A 180 -3.69 -2.42 -25.72
CA ALA A 180 -4.57 -2.87 -26.80
C ALA A 180 -4.87 -1.80 -27.88
N ILE A 181 -4.75 -0.51 -27.52
CA ILE A 181 -4.92 0.63 -28.44
C ILE A 181 -3.61 1.39 -28.67
N ALA A 182 -2.47 0.78 -28.34
CA ALA A 182 -1.19 1.44 -28.50
C ALA A 182 -0.89 1.67 -30.00
N PRO A 183 -0.32 2.83 -30.37
CA PRO A 183 -0.05 3.19 -31.76
C PRO A 183 1.11 2.39 -32.37
N SER A 184 1.91 1.71 -31.56
CA SER A 184 3.07 0.91 -31.98
C SER A 184 3.29 -0.26 -31.02
N GLU A 185 3.98 -1.31 -31.48
CA GLU A 185 4.29 -2.48 -30.66
C GLU A 185 5.19 -2.12 -29.47
N ALA A 186 6.11 -1.18 -29.64
CA ALA A 186 6.95 -0.66 -28.56
C ALA A 186 6.12 0.03 -27.46
N ALA A 187 5.11 0.83 -27.85
CA ALA A 187 4.18 1.43 -26.89
C ALA A 187 3.27 0.39 -26.22
N ALA A 188 2.87 -0.66 -26.97
CA ALA A 188 2.12 -1.79 -26.41
C ALA A 188 2.95 -2.58 -25.40
N GLU A 189 4.24 -2.76 -25.66
CA GLU A 189 5.18 -3.41 -24.74
C GLU A 189 5.39 -2.58 -23.47
N GLN A 190 5.53 -1.26 -23.59
CA GLN A 190 5.61 -0.35 -22.44
C GLN A 190 4.36 -0.43 -21.55
N ALA A 191 3.17 -0.45 -22.14
CA ALA A 191 1.93 -0.62 -21.39
C ALA A 191 1.87 -2.00 -20.69
N ARG A 192 2.23 -3.07 -21.40
CA ARG A 192 2.29 -4.43 -20.81
C ARG A 192 3.35 -4.57 -19.72
N ALA A 193 4.41 -3.75 -19.74
CA ALA A 193 5.43 -3.73 -18.69
C ALA A 193 4.86 -3.30 -17.32
N LEU A 194 3.73 -2.60 -17.30
CA LEU A 194 3.01 -2.26 -16.06
C LEU A 194 2.45 -3.51 -15.36
N CYS A 195 2.33 -4.65 -16.04
CA CYS A 195 1.81 -5.91 -15.46
C CYS A 195 0.39 -5.73 -14.88
N VAL A 196 -0.49 -5.04 -15.63
CA VAL A 196 -1.90 -4.88 -15.29
C VAL A 196 -2.69 -6.07 -15.82
N GLU A 197 -3.38 -6.76 -14.92
CA GLU A 197 -4.27 -7.88 -15.18
C GLU A 197 -5.73 -7.42 -15.08
N PRO A 198 -6.45 -7.29 -16.21
CA PRO A 198 -7.80 -6.73 -16.23
C PRO A 198 -8.85 -7.75 -15.79
N ILE A 199 -9.78 -7.32 -14.93
CA ILE A 199 -10.92 -8.08 -14.43
C ILE A 199 -12.20 -7.36 -14.85
N GLU A 200 -13.06 -8.06 -15.58
CA GLU A 200 -14.38 -7.54 -15.93
C GLU A 200 -15.30 -7.64 -14.72
N MET A 201 -15.84 -6.50 -14.32
CA MET A 201 -16.76 -6.36 -13.19
C MET A 201 -18.19 -6.25 -13.69
N LEU A 202 -19.13 -6.65 -12.85
CA LEU A 202 -20.55 -6.42 -13.09
C LEU A 202 -20.85 -4.90 -13.12
N PRO A 203 -21.78 -4.40 -13.97
CA PRO A 203 -21.99 -2.97 -14.18
C PRO A 203 -22.35 -2.17 -12.92
N ASP A 204 -23.06 -2.81 -11.99
CA ASP A 204 -23.53 -2.30 -10.71
C ASP A 204 -22.55 -2.58 -9.54
N SER A 205 -21.42 -3.23 -9.81
CA SER A 205 -20.47 -3.61 -8.78
C SER A 205 -19.91 -2.39 -8.04
N PRO A 206 -19.77 -2.46 -6.70
CA PRO A 206 -18.96 -1.51 -5.93
C PRO A 206 -17.49 -1.56 -6.39
N PRO A 207 -16.64 -0.60 -5.95
CA PRO A 207 -15.21 -0.59 -6.25
C PRO A 207 -14.54 -1.95 -6.00
N LEU A 208 -13.60 -2.35 -6.87
CA LEU A 208 -12.95 -3.66 -6.75
C LEU A 208 -12.33 -3.86 -5.36
N SER A 209 -11.70 -2.82 -4.83
CA SER A 209 -11.01 -2.84 -3.54
C SER A 209 -11.96 -2.90 -2.32
N ASP A 210 -13.27 -2.75 -2.52
CA ASP A 210 -14.29 -2.94 -1.49
C ASP A 210 -14.77 -4.40 -1.41
N VAL A 211 -14.62 -5.17 -2.50
CA VAL A 211 -15.10 -6.57 -2.57
C VAL A 211 -13.99 -7.60 -2.54
N ILE A 212 -12.76 -7.21 -2.82
CA ILE A 212 -11.59 -8.08 -2.75
C ILE A 212 -10.37 -7.29 -2.24
N ALA A 213 -9.56 -7.92 -1.39
CA ALA A 213 -8.28 -7.42 -0.94
C ALA A 213 -7.22 -8.52 -0.99
N PHE A 214 -5.97 -8.13 -1.20
CA PHE A 214 -4.83 -9.03 -1.17
C PHE A 214 -4.18 -8.99 0.21
N ALA A 215 -3.94 -10.17 0.79
CA ALA A 215 -3.31 -10.36 2.10
C ALA A 215 -2.23 -11.43 2.06
N GLY A 216 -1.22 -11.29 2.92
CA GLY A 216 -0.13 -12.24 3.05
C GLY A 216 0.67 -12.41 1.76
N GLN A 217 0.74 -13.65 1.28
CA GLN A 217 1.52 -14.03 0.10
C GLN A 217 0.66 -14.39 -1.12
N ARG A 218 -0.47 -15.06 -0.89
CA ARG A 218 -1.32 -15.69 -1.92
C ARG A 218 -2.79 -15.76 -1.51
N THR A 219 -3.22 -14.83 -0.65
CA THR A 219 -4.56 -14.88 -0.07
C THR A 219 -5.38 -13.70 -0.57
N PHE A 220 -6.57 -14.01 -1.08
CA PHE A 220 -7.62 -13.03 -1.33
C PHE A 220 -8.64 -13.09 -0.22
N VAL A 221 -8.91 -11.93 0.38
CA VAL A 221 -10.03 -11.72 1.28
C VAL A 221 -11.15 -11.10 0.44
N ILE A 222 -12.33 -11.71 0.45
CA ILE A 222 -13.45 -11.28 -0.38
C ILE A 222 -14.72 -11.10 0.44
N SER A 223 -15.59 -10.20 -0.01
CA SER A 223 -16.96 -10.14 0.47
C SER A 223 -17.76 -11.32 -0.11
N ASP A 224 -18.53 -12.01 0.73
CA ASP A 224 -19.39 -13.16 0.38
C ASP A 224 -20.65 -12.71 -0.38
N THR A 225 -20.44 -12.03 -1.49
CA THR A 225 -21.46 -11.47 -2.39
C THR A 225 -21.22 -11.97 -3.82
N GLU A 226 -22.21 -11.82 -4.70
CA GLU A 226 -22.04 -12.15 -6.12
C GLU A 226 -20.86 -11.40 -6.75
N HIS A 227 -20.73 -10.10 -6.44
CA HIS A 227 -19.64 -9.27 -6.92
C HIS A 227 -18.26 -9.74 -6.42
N GLY A 228 -18.14 -10.08 -5.12
CA GLY A 228 -16.90 -10.59 -4.55
C GLY A 228 -16.50 -11.95 -5.12
N HIS A 229 -17.46 -12.86 -5.30
CA HIS A 229 -17.22 -14.15 -5.94
C HIS A 229 -16.79 -14.01 -7.40
N ASN A 230 -17.45 -13.14 -8.18
CA ASN A 230 -17.09 -12.87 -9.57
C ASN A 230 -15.67 -12.30 -9.68
N ALA A 231 -15.34 -11.29 -8.86
CA ALA A 231 -14.03 -10.67 -8.82
C ALA A 231 -12.92 -11.68 -8.49
N ALA A 232 -13.15 -12.54 -7.50
CA ALA A 232 -12.20 -13.60 -7.11
C ALA A 232 -11.97 -14.61 -8.23
N GLN A 233 -13.06 -15.10 -8.86
CA GLN A 233 -12.96 -16.05 -9.97
C GLN A 233 -12.20 -15.46 -11.15
N GLN A 234 -12.45 -14.20 -11.48
CA GLN A 234 -11.72 -13.50 -12.55
C GLN A 234 -10.24 -13.31 -12.18
N ALA A 235 -9.93 -12.90 -10.94
CA ALA A 235 -8.55 -12.74 -10.46
C ALA A 235 -7.75 -14.05 -10.55
N VAL A 236 -8.34 -15.17 -10.09
CA VAL A 236 -7.73 -16.50 -10.18
C VAL A 236 -7.51 -16.93 -11.63
N LYS A 237 -8.48 -16.67 -12.52
CA LYS A 237 -8.37 -16.98 -13.95
C LYS A 237 -7.28 -16.16 -14.64
N ARG A 238 -7.03 -14.93 -14.21
CA ARG A 238 -5.97 -14.06 -14.77
C ARG A 238 -4.59 -14.46 -14.26
N ILE A 239 -4.47 -14.77 -12.97
CA ILE A 239 -3.20 -15.15 -12.34
C ILE A 239 -3.19 -16.66 -11.99
N GLN A 240 -3.22 -17.51 -13.02
CA GLN A 240 -3.36 -18.97 -12.86
C GLN A 240 -2.15 -19.65 -12.20
N LYS A 241 -0.99 -19.00 -12.21
CA LYS A 241 0.27 -19.57 -11.73
C LYS A 241 0.34 -19.72 -10.21
N VAL A 242 -0.61 -19.13 -9.48
CA VAL A 242 -0.59 -19.04 -8.03
C VAL A 242 -1.75 -19.85 -7.45
N PRO A 243 -1.50 -20.76 -6.50
CA PRO A 243 -2.56 -21.44 -5.77
C PRO A 243 -3.18 -20.49 -4.75
N TRP A 244 -4.19 -19.73 -5.18
CA TRP A 244 -4.85 -18.72 -4.36
C TRP A 244 -5.67 -19.34 -3.21
N GLN A 245 -5.49 -18.82 -2.00
CA GLN A 245 -6.41 -19.05 -0.89
C GLN A 245 -7.48 -17.95 -0.91
N ILE A 246 -8.75 -18.31 -0.84
CA ILE A 246 -9.87 -17.35 -0.82
C ILE A 246 -10.57 -17.45 0.53
N ILE A 247 -10.61 -16.33 1.26
CA ILE A 247 -11.30 -16.19 2.54
C ILE A 247 -12.54 -15.34 2.31
N LYS A 248 -13.70 -15.81 2.77
CA LYS A 248 -15.00 -15.14 2.57
C LYS A 248 -15.47 -14.48 3.85
N LEU A 249 -15.67 -13.17 3.79
CA LEU A 249 -16.22 -12.35 4.87
C LEU A 249 -17.70 -12.05 4.63
N GLU A 250 -18.44 -11.75 5.69
CA GLU A 250 -19.86 -11.47 5.62
C GLU A 250 -20.17 -10.28 4.68
N PRO A 251 -21.33 -10.29 4.01
CA PRO A 251 -21.79 -9.14 3.23
C PRO A 251 -21.87 -7.88 4.08
N GLY A 252 -21.39 -6.75 3.54
CA GLY A 252 -21.41 -5.46 4.24
C GLY A 252 -20.27 -5.25 5.25
N CYS A 253 -19.49 -6.28 5.57
CA CYS A 253 -18.28 -6.14 6.38
C CYS A 253 -17.23 -5.32 5.63
N SER A 254 -16.79 -4.19 6.21
CA SER A 254 -15.67 -3.45 5.65
C SER A 254 -14.35 -4.06 6.11
N PHE A 255 -13.39 -4.20 5.18
CA PHE A 255 -12.07 -4.73 5.48
C PHE A 255 -10.98 -3.96 4.74
N PHE A 256 -9.78 -3.96 5.31
CA PHE A 256 -8.61 -3.34 4.71
C PHE A 256 -7.39 -4.25 4.85
N SER A 257 -6.83 -4.61 3.70
CA SER A 257 -5.53 -5.24 3.57
C SER A 257 -4.86 -4.72 2.30
N HIS A 258 -3.54 -4.63 2.32
CA HIS A 258 -2.76 -4.19 1.17
C HIS A 258 -1.39 -4.88 1.16
N LEU A 259 -0.76 -4.90 -0.02
CA LEU A 259 0.60 -5.43 -0.17
C LEU A 259 1.60 -4.65 0.72
N GLY A 260 2.01 -5.28 1.82
CA GLY A 260 2.89 -4.71 2.83
C GLY A 260 4.38 -4.75 2.49
N GLY A 261 4.85 -3.93 1.56
CA GLY A 261 6.30 -3.74 1.37
C GLY A 261 7.03 -4.96 0.81
N VAL A 262 8.15 -5.35 1.44
CA VAL A 262 9.00 -6.50 1.02
C VAL A 262 8.58 -7.81 1.68
N ASN A 263 7.93 -7.74 2.85
CA ASN A 263 7.56 -8.91 3.64
C ASN A 263 6.07 -9.21 3.47
N TYR A 264 5.69 -10.48 3.56
CA TYR A 264 4.28 -10.85 3.60
C TYR A 264 3.69 -10.41 4.94
N VAL A 265 2.66 -9.56 4.87
CA VAL A 265 1.90 -9.09 6.03
C VAL A 265 0.54 -9.75 6.00
N TYR A 266 0.19 -10.43 7.09
CA TYR A 266 -1.05 -11.18 7.24
C TYR A 266 -2.11 -10.42 8.05
N ASP A 267 -1.81 -9.17 8.41
CA ASP A 267 -2.73 -8.31 9.14
C ASP A 267 -3.87 -7.88 8.22
N VAL A 268 -5.10 -8.01 8.71
CA VAL A 268 -6.31 -7.59 8.00
C VAL A 268 -7.13 -6.76 8.98
N LEU A 269 -7.36 -5.49 8.68
CA LEU A 269 -8.31 -4.69 9.46
C LEU A 269 -9.72 -5.11 9.04
N CYS A 270 -10.57 -5.35 10.02
CA CYS A 270 -11.91 -5.86 9.82
C CYS A 270 -12.87 -5.10 10.72
N ASP A 271 -14.07 -4.86 10.21
CA ASP A 271 -15.17 -4.29 10.95
C ASP A 271 -15.52 -5.17 12.17
N GLN A 272 -15.48 -4.58 13.36
CA GLN A 272 -15.64 -5.32 14.61
C GLN A 272 -17.07 -5.86 14.81
N ASP A 273 -18.06 -5.28 14.13
CA ASP A 273 -19.46 -5.67 14.25
C ASP A 273 -19.76 -7.03 13.56
N PHE A 274 -18.76 -7.61 12.89
CA PHE A 274 -18.83 -8.86 12.13
C PHE A 274 -17.92 -9.94 12.75
N PRO A 275 -18.31 -10.54 13.89
CA PRO A 275 -17.46 -11.47 14.63
C PRO A 275 -17.14 -12.76 13.84
N LEU A 276 -18.08 -13.28 13.05
CA LEU A 276 -17.85 -14.48 12.23
C LEU A 276 -16.79 -14.21 11.16
N SER A 277 -16.79 -13.02 10.56
CA SER A 277 -15.75 -12.59 9.62
C SER A 277 -14.38 -12.54 10.29
N MET A 278 -14.29 -12.04 11.52
CA MET A 278 -13.04 -12.02 12.28
C MET A 278 -12.55 -13.42 12.65
N GLU A 279 -13.43 -14.30 13.10
CA GLU A 279 -13.10 -15.71 13.41
C GLU A 279 -12.56 -16.42 12.16
N ARG A 280 -13.25 -16.30 11.02
CA ARG A 280 -12.82 -16.89 9.74
C ARG A 280 -11.43 -16.42 9.29
N LEU A 281 -11.12 -15.14 9.50
CA LEU A 281 -9.80 -14.59 9.22
C LEU A 281 -8.74 -15.25 10.11
N GLY A 282 -9.01 -15.37 11.42
CA GLY A 282 -8.12 -16.02 12.38
C GLY A 282 -7.89 -17.50 12.07
N GLU A 283 -8.96 -18.26 11.81
CA GLU A 283 -8.89 -19.69 11.43
C GLU A 283 -8.09 -19.91 10.14
N SER A 284 -8.15 -18.95 9.22
CA SER A 284 -7.43 -18.99 7.95
C SER A 284 -5.96 -18.59 8.05
N GLY A 285 -5.46 -18.31 9.25
CA GLY A 285 -4.07 -17.91 9.53
C GLY A 285 -3.78 -16.43 9.26
N MET A 286 -4.80 -15.59 9.14
CA MET A 286 -4.66 -14.13 9.10
C MET A 286 -4.67 -13.56 10.52
N ASN A 287 -4.22 -12.31 10.66
CA ASN A 287 -4.25 -11.58 11.92
C ASN A 287 -5.31 -10.46 11.86
N PRO A 288 -6.56 -10.72 12.30
CA PRO A 288 -7.63 -9.73 12.25
C PRO A 288 -7.41 -8.61 13.28
N PHE A 289 -7.53 -7.36 12.83
CA PHE A 289 -7.56 -6.17 13.70
C PHE A 289 -8.99 -5.61 13.72
N PRO A 290 -9.67 -5.59 14.87
CA PRO A 290 -11.01 -5.02 14.98
C PRO A 290 -10.96 -3.50 14.83
N VAL A 291 -11.91 -2.96 14.08
CA VAL A 291 -12.13 -1.52 13.90
C VAL A 291 -13.60 -1.20 14.12
N GLU A 292 -13.89 -0.19 14.93
CA GLU A 292 -15.24 0.36 15.03
C GLU A 292 -15.58 1.16 13.76
N TRP A 293 -16.54 0.69 12.97
CA TRP A 293 -16.83 1.27 11.65
C TRP A 293 -18.31 1.54 11.38
N SER A 294 -19.11 1.69 12.44
CA SER A 294 -20.57 1.77 12.31
C SER A 294 -21.06 3.01 11.55
N GLU A 295 -20.60 4.22 11.90
CA GLU A 295 -21.09 5.47 11.29
C GLU A 295 -20.62 5.64 9.82
N PRO A 296 -19.34 5.41 9.48
CA PRO A 296 -18.92 5.43 8.07
C PRO A 296 -19.68 4.40 7.23
N ARG A 297 -19.97 3.22 7.77
CA ARG A 297 -20.72 2.17 7.08
C ARG A 297 -22.13 2.60 6.70
N LYS A 298 -22.84 3.39 7.53
CA LYS A 298 -24.16 3.95 7.19
C LYS A 298 -24.14 4.79 5.92
N LEU A 299 -23.03 5.49 5.69
CA LEU A 299 -22.80 6.32 4.51
C LEU A 299 -22.23 5.52 3.32
N GLY A 300 -22.09 4.21 3.45
CA GLY A 300 -21.48 3.34 2.42
C GLY A 300 -19.98 3.55 2.27
N ILE A 301 -19.30 4.12 3.27
CA ILE A 301 -17.86 4.38 3.24
C ILE A 301 -17.12 3.15 3.70
N THR A 302 -16.21 2.65 2.85
CA THR A 302 -15.31 1.56 3.23
C THR A 302 -14.00 2.09 3.80
N MET A 303 -13.34 1.30 4.66
CA MET A 303 -12.00 1.63 5.18
C MET A 303 -11.00 1.88 4.05
N ARG A 304 -11.16 1.17 2.91
CA ARG A 304 -10.30 1.31 1.75
C ARG A 304 -10.50 2.62 1.00
N SER A 305 -11.73 3.12 0.90
CA SER A 305 -12.05 4.36 0.18
C SER A 305 -11.33 5.59 0.74
N ILE A 306 -11.09 5.61 2.05
CA ILE A 306 -10.49 6.76 2.75
C ILE A 306 -8.95 6.72 2.84
N CYS A 307 -8.35 5.62 2.36
CA CYS A 307 -6.93 5.34 2.49
C CYS A 307 -6.21 5.30 1.14
N MET A 308 -5.47 6.37 0.83
CA MET A 308 -4.50 6.29 -0.25
C MET A 308 -3.20 5.66 0.27
N THR A 309 -3.01 4.37 -0.03
CA THR A 309 -1.76 3.69 0.29
C THR A 309 -0.65 4.13 -0.66
N ALA A 310 0.44 4.64 -0.09
CA ALA A 310 1.58 5.15 -0.84
C ALA A 310 2.91 4.57 -0.35
N ARG A 311 3.77 4.14 -1.26
CA ARG A 311 5.09 3.59 -0.91
C ARG A 311 6.19 4.62 -1.13
N PHE A 312 6.98 4.91 -0.10
CA PHE A 312 8.10 5.85 -0.22
C PHE A 312 9.39 5.03 -0.40
N THR A 313 9.96 5.06 -1.60
CA THR A 313 11.15 4.29 -1.94
C THR A 313 12.42 4.88 -1.31
N ARG A 314 13.08 4.11 -0.44
CA ARG A 314 14.53 4.19 -0.20
C ARG A 314 15.12 2.79 -0.35
N GLY A 315 15.65 2.50 -1.54
CA GLY A 315 16.40 1.28 -1.82
C GLY A 315 15.70 0.38 -2.84
N THR A 316 16.48 -0.02 -3.86
CA THR A 316 16.11 -1.02 -4.84
C THR A 316 15.84 -2.36 -4.16
N MET A 317 14.75 -3.03 -4.54
CA MET A 317 14.45 -4.38 -4.06
C MET A 317 15.34 -5.41 -4.79
N ASN A 318 16.58 -5.56 -4.35
CA ASN A 318 17.34 -6.82 -4.56
C ASN A 318 16.90 -7.88 -3.54
N ALA A 319 15.60 -8.14 -3.44
CA ALA A 319 15.06 -9.25 -2.65
C ALA A 319 14.27 -10.16 -3.60
N GLY A 320 14.83 -11.36 -3.79
CA GLY A 320 14.45 -12.42 -4.72
C GLY A 320 12.99 -12.48 -5.15
N GLY A 321 12.78 -12.33 -6.46
CA GLY A 321 11.51 -12.56 -7.14
C GLY A 321 11.23 -11.53 -8.23
N TYR A 322 11.57 -10.26 -7.98
CA TYR A 322 11.26 -9.16 -8.89
C TYR A 322 12.40 -8.79 -9.86
N ALA A 323 13.63 -9.28 -9.64
CA ALA A 323 14.74 -9.08 -10.58
C ALA A 323 14.46 -9.67 -11.98
N ASN A 324 13.45 -10.55 -12.10
CA ASN A 324 13.02 -11.18 -13.35
C ASN A 324 11.61 -10.76 -13.81
N SER A 325 10.99 -9.74 -13.22
CA SER A 325 9.65 -9.29 -13.64
C SER A 325 9.75 -8.09 -14.60
N ARG A 326 8.83 -8.04 -15.58
CA ARG A 326 8.74 -6.95 -16.59
C ARG A 326 8.51 -5.56 -15.98
N GLY A 327 8.12 -5.47 -14.70
CA GLY A 327 7.85 -4.22 -13.99
C GLY A 327 9.07 -3.32 -13.79
N HIS A 328 10.29 -3.87 -13.72
CA HIS A 328 11.50 -3.04 -13.63
C HIS A 328 11.78 -2.23 -14.91
N ALA A 329 11.29 -2.67 -16.07
CA ALA A 329 11.42 -1.90 -17.30
C ALA A 329 10.50 -0.67 -17.29
N ALA A 330 9.33 -0.75 -16.65
CA ALA A 330 8.35 0.34 -16.65
C ALA A 330 8.87 1.64 -16.00
N SER A 331 9.71 1.54 -14.95
CA SER A 331 10.31 2.73 -14.32
C SER A 331 11.35 3.44 -15.20
N SER A 332 11.98 2.70 -16.12
CA SER A 332 12.97 3.26 -17.05
C SER A 332 12.37 4.13 -18.17
N PHE A 333 11.04 4.12 -18.35
CA PHE A 333 10.36 4.83 -19.44
C PHE A 333 9.66 6.13 -19.02
N ASN A 334 9.74 6.52 -17.74
CA ASN A 334 8.98 7.64 -17.16
C ASN A 334 9.36 9.05 -17.68
N TYR A 335 10.34 9.15 -18.59
CA TYR A 335 10.81 10.43 -19.15
C TYR A 335 10.58 10.63 -20.65
N ASN A 336 9.82 9.75 -21.33
CA ASN A 336 9.57 9.90 -22.77
C ASN A 336 8.13 10.36 -23.05
N SER A 337 7.85 11.64 -22.83
CA SER A 337 6.64 12.26 -23.41
C SER A 337 6.83 12.48 -24.91
N ARG A 338 5.72 12.36 -25.65
CA ARG A 338 5.61 12.18 -27.11
C ARG A 338 6.08 13.38 -27.97
N ASP A 339 6.59 14.45 -27.37
CA ASP A 339 6.91 15.75 -28.03
C ASP A 339 8.31 16.32 -27.67
N ILE A 340 9.26 15.49 -27.22
CA ILE A 340 10.63 15.95 -26.86
C ILE A 340 11.34 16.69 -28.01
N SER A 341 11.07 16.34 -29.27
CA SER A 341 11.72 16.99 -30.42
C SER A 341 11.34 18.46 -30.62
N LYS A 342 10.24 18.95 -30.01
CA LYS A 342 9.80 20.35 -30.13
C LYS A 342 10.30 21.27 -29.02
N ASN A 343 10.87 20.71 -27.95
CA ASN A 343 11.40 21.46 -26.80
C ASN A 343 12.94 21.38 -26.71
N SER A 344 13.63 21.30 -27.86
CA SER A 344 15.10 21.21 -27.91
C SER A 344 15.83 22.40 -27.27
N ARG A 345 15.17 23.54 -27.05
CA ARG A 345 15.73 24.69 -26.32
C ARG A 345 15.83 24.50 -24.80
N LEU A 346 15.10 23.55 -24.21
CA LEU A 346 15.17 23.26 -22.76
C LEU A 346 16.30 22.31 -22.38
N PHE A 347 16.95 21.66 -23.35
CA PHE A 347 17.93 20.59 -23.11
C PHE A 347 19.37 20.89 -23.54
N VAL A 348 19.67 22.12 -24.00
CA VAL A 348 21.02 22.47 -24.51
C VAL A 348 22.10 22.55 -23.40
N GLY A 349 21.76 22.42 -22.12
CA GLY A 349 22.75 22.52 -21.03
C GLY A 349 23.03 21.24 -20.22
N GLY A 350 22.30 20.15 -20.44
CA GLY A 350 22.18 19.08 -19.44
C GLY A 350 22.96 17.80 -19.73
N SER A 351 24.22 17.86 -20.15
CA SER A 351 25.05 16.64 -20.13
C SER A 351 25.47 16.37 -18.68
N ARG A 352 24.82 15.39 -18.02
CA ARG A 352 25.18 14.95 -16.67
C ARG A 352 26.61 14.40 -16.70
N LYS A 353 27.57 15.15 -16.12
CA LYS A 353 28.89 14.62 -15.80
C LYS A 353 28.78 13.78 -14.53
N HIS A 354 29.50 12.66 -14.51
CA HIS A 354 29.54 11.75 -13.36
C HIS A 354 30.15 12.51 -12.16
N GLY A 355 29.31 12.90 -11.20
CA GLY A 355 29.70 13.73 -10.04
C GLY A 355 28.53 14.41 -9.32
N ASP A 356 27.42 14.70 -10.00
CA ASP A 356 26.24 15.37 -9.42
C ASP A 356 25.29 14.40 -8.69
N GLN A 357 25.81 13.58 -7.76
CA GLN A 357 25.02 12.62 -6.97
C GLN A 357 24.67 13.10 -5.55
N MET A 358 24.77 14.39 -5.26
CA MET A 358 24.21 14.92 -4.01
C MET A 358 22.72 15.19 -4.20
N ALA A 359 21.88 14.53 -3.40
CA ALA A 359 20.46 14.87 -3.33
C ALA A 359 20.33 16.38 -3.01
N PRO A 360 19.33 17.10 -3.53
CA PRO A 360 19.23 18.57 -3.40
C PRO A 360 19.40 19.09 -1.96
N LEU A 361 18.91 18.31 -0.99
CA LEU A 361 19.07 18.59 0.44
C LEU A 361 20.53 18.56 0.92
N ALA A 362 21.34 17.62 0.39
CA ALA A 362 22.74 17.49 0.76
C ALA A 362 23.59 18.64 0.20
N ALA A 363 23.28 19.10 -1.02
CA ALA A 363 23.91 20.29 -1.60
C ALA A 363 23.56 21.58 -0.82
N GLN A 364 22.31 21.72 -0.36
CA GLN A 364 21.86 22.87 0.43
C GLN A 364 22.43 22.88 1.86
N LEU A 365 22.64 21.70 2.46
CA LEU A 365 23.29 21.57 3.77
C LEU A 365 24.80 21.82 3.72
N GLU A 366 25.45 21.51 2.61
CA GLU A 366 26.88 21.75 2.40
C GLU A 366 27.16 23.22 2.02
N ALA A 367 26.19 23.89 1.38
CA ALA A 367 26.21 25.33 1.11
C ALA A 367 25.83 26.21 2.32
N ASP A 368 25.59 25.62 3.51
CA ASP A 368 25.13 26.30 4.74
C ASP A 368 23.86 27.18 4.56
N GLU A 369 23.05 26.91 3.53
CA GLU A 369 21.81 27.66 3.23
C GLU A 369 20.66 27.32 4.21
N ILE A 370 20.75 26.17 4.88
CA ILE A 370 19.76 25.68 5.86
C ILE A 370 20.49 25.39 7.17
N GLN A 371 19.94 25.85 8.31
CA GLN A 371 20.49 25.52 9.63
C GLN A 371 20.57 24.01 9.83
N LYS A 372 21.74 23.53 10.27
CA LYS A 372 21.99 22.10 10.53
C LYS A 372 20.93 21.57 11.51
N PRO A 373 20.24 20.45 11.18
CA PRO A 373 19.18 19.93 12.04
C PRO A 373 19.77 19.50 13.39
N VAL A 374 19.14 19.95 14.48
CA VAL A 374 19.48 19.54 15.85
C VAL A 374 19.08 18.07 16.00
N HIS A 375 20.08 17.17 16.09
CA HIS A 375 19.84 15.77 16.37
C HIS A 375 19.37 15.59 17.82
N GLN A 376 18.09 15.31 18.04
CA GLN A 376 17.63 14.75 19.30
C GLN A 376 18.05 13.28 19.40
N PRO A 377 18.64 12.84 20.52
CA PRO A 377 18.91 11.43 20.75
C PRO A 377 17.61 10.64 20.83
N ILE A 378 17.64 9.42 20.32
CA ILE A 378 16.49 8.49 20.26
C ILE A 378 15.96 8.27 21.70
N PRO A 379 14.65 8.47 21.96
CA PRO A 379 14.08 8.17 23.27
C PRO A 379 14.22 6.67 23.56
N ARG A 380 14.76 6.32 24.73
CA ARG A 380 14.76 4.93 25.23
C ARG A 380 13.34 4.59 25.72
N TYR A 381 12.53 3.93 24.89
CA TYR A 381 11.26 3.36 25.34
C TYR A 381 11.44 1.93 25.87
N ALA A 382 10.68 1.61 26.92
CA ALA A 382 10.76 0.39 27.72
C ALA A 382 10.36 -0.89 26.95
N ALA A 383 10.79 -2.04 27.48
CA ALA A 383 10.45 -3.35 26.92
C ALA A 383 8.92 -3.58 26.88
N PRO A 384 8.40 -4.32 25.89
CA PRO A 384 6.97 -4.60 25.78
C PRO A 384 6.47 -5.46 26.95
N MET A 385 5.34 -5.05 27.54
CA MET A 385 4.55 -5.85 28.47
C MET A 385 3.91 -7.04 27.73
N HIS A 386 4.62 -8.16 27.60
CA HIS A 386 3.97 -9.43 27.31
C HIS A 386 3.92 -10.26 28.59
N ARG A 387 2.71 -10.41 29.17
CA ARG A 387 2.43 -11.54 30.08
C ARG A 387 2.65 -12.82 29.26
N ARG A 388 3.49 -13.70 29.78
CA ARG A 388 3.81 -15.01 29.20
C ARG A 388 2.52 -15.79 28.95
N GLY A 389 2.16 -15.99 27.69
CA GLY A 389 1.27 -17.08 27.30
C GLY A 389 2.04 -18.39 27.47
N THR A 390 1.58 -19.25 28.36
CA THR A 390 2.11 -20.59 28.60
C THR A 390 1.87 -21.46 27.39
N VAL A 391 2.95 -21.87 26.72
CA VAL A 391 2.94 -22.99 25.77
C VAL A 391 2.86 -24.27 26.60
N VAL A 392 1.76 -25.02 26.45
CA VAL A 392 1.61 -26.37 27.00
C VAL A 392 2.53 -27.30 26.20
N PRO A 393 3.49 -28.00 26.82
CA PRO A 393 4.30 -28.99 26.12
C PRO A 393 3.44 -30.23 25.84
N THR A 394 3.39 -30.67 24.58
CA THR A 394 2.95 -32.01 24.22
C THR A 394 3.93 -33.02 24.78
N GLU A 395 3.47 -33.92 25.65
CA GLU A 395 4.27 -35.03 26.17
C GLU A 395 4.78 -35.92 25.02
N PRO A 396 6.02 -36.44 25.09
CA PRO A 396 6.48 -37.48 24.19
C PRO A 396 5.91 -38.83 24.64
N SER A 397 5.27 -39.53 23.70
CA SER A 397 4.90 -40.93 23.84
C SER A 397 6.12 -41.84 24.03
N ALA A 398 5.98 -42.78 24.97
CA ALA A 398 6.82 -43.94 25.33
C ALA A 398 7.77 -43.76 26.53
#